data_AF-A0A2J8IQF8-F1
#
_entry.id   AF-A0A2J8IQF8-F1
#
_cell.length_a   1.000
_cell.length_b   1.000
_cell.length_c   1.000
_cell.angle_alpha   90.00
_cell.angle_beta   90.00
_cell.angle_gamma   90.00
#
_symmetry.space_group_name_H-M   'P 1'
#
loop_
_entity.id
_entity.type
_entity.pdbx_description
1 polymer ?
#
loop_
_entity_poly.entity_id
_entity_poly.type
_entity_poly.pdbx_seq_one_letter_code
_entity_poly.pdbx_strand_id
1 'polypeptide(L)'
;MTHLNSLDVQLAQELGDFTDDDLDVVFTPKECRTLQPSLPEEGVELDPHVRDCVQTYIREWLIVNRKNQGSPEICGFKKTGSRKDFHKTLPKQTFESETLECSEPAA
;
A
#
# COMPACT_ATOMS: atom_id res chain seq x y z
N MET A 1 -53.33 -1.08 5.41
CA MET A 1 -51.90 -0.71 5.49
C MET A 1 -51.24 -1.68 6.43
N THR A 2 -50.61 -2.72 5.88
CA THR A 2 -49.98 -3.81 6.64
C THR A 2 -48.64 -3.35 7.19
N HIS A 3 -48.49 -3.47 8.50
CA HIS A 3 -47.32 -3.03 9.28
C HIS A 3 -46.15 -4.00 9.04
N LEU A 4 -45.30 -3.69 8.06
CA LEU A 4 -44.07 -4.42 7.71
C LEU A 4 -42.89 -3.99 8.60
N ASN A 5 -43.03 -4.01 9.93
CA ASN A 5 -41.95 -3.58 10.84
C ASN A 5 -41.44 -4.69 11.77
N SER A 6 -42.15 -5.82 11.90
CA SER A 6 -41.80 -6.86 12.89
C SER A 6 -40.90 -7.96 12.34
N LEU A 7 -40.98 -8.27 11.04
CA LEU A 7 -40.18 -9.33 10.40
C LEU A 7 -38.73 -8.88 10.17
N ASP A 8 -38.52 -7.58 9.98
CA ASP A 8 -37.21 -6.99 9.69
C ASP A 8 -36.30 -6.96 10.93
N VAL A 9 -36.87 -6.73 12.12
CA VAL A 9 -36.11 -6.69 13.38
C VAL A 9 -35.62 -8.08 13.80
N GLN A 10 -36.45 -9.11 13.63
CA GLN A 10 -36.07 -10.50 13.95
C GLN A 10 -35.01 -11.02 12.97
N LEU A 11 -35.16 -10.72 11.67
CA LEU A 11 -34.17 -11.06 10.65
C LEU A 11 -32.86 -10.31 10.85
N ALA A 12 -32.90 -9.02 11.20
CA ALA A 12 -31.71 -8.25 11.53
C ALA A 12 -30.97 -8.80 12.77
N GLN A 13 -31.70 -9.28 13.79
CA GLN A 13 -31.12 -9.94 14.96
C GLN A 13 -30.48 -11.30 14.62
N GLU A 14 -31.08 -12.08 13.72
CA GLU A 14 -30.51 -13.37 13.26
C GLU A 14 -29.28 -13.18 12.38
N LEU A 15 -29.25 -12.12 11.55
CA LEU A 15 -28.13 -11.79 10.68
C LEU A 15 -26.99 -11.05 11.41
N GLY A 16 -27.23 -10.58 12.63
CA GLY A 16 -26.33 -9.72 13.40
C GLY A 16 -26.30 -8.29 12.84
N ASP A 17 -25.99 -7.30 13.70
CA ASP A 17 -25.71 -5.95 13.21
C ASP A 17 -24.50 -6.03 12.27
N PHE A 18 -24.76 -5.91 10.96
CA PHE A 18 -23.70 -5.68 10.00
C PHE A 18 -23.09 -4.33 10.37
N THR A 19 -21.96 -4.37 11.07
CA THR A 19 -21.20 -3.16 11.34
C THR A 19 -20.99 -2.44 10.02
N ASP A 20 -21.25 -1.14 9.98
CA ASP A 20 -20.90 -0.33 8.82
C ASP A 20 -19.45 -0.67 8.45
N ASP A 21 -19.18 -0.86 7.16
CA ASP A 21 -17.85 -1.22 6.72
C ASP A 21 -16.95 -0.01 6.97
N ASP A 22 -16.41 0.06 8.19
CA ASP A 22 -15.52 1.11 8.65
C ASP A 22 -14.20 0.95 7.89
N LEU A 23 -14.17 1.53 6.69
CA LEU A 23 -12.99 1.61 5.85
C LEU A 23 -12.18 2.84 6.25
N ASP A 24 -10.96 2.59 6.71
CA ASP A 24 -9.92 3.61 6.77
C ASP A 24 -9.26 3.72 5.40
N VAL A 25 -9.24 4.91 4.83
CA VAL A 25 -8.57 5.15 3.56
C VAL A 25 -7.50 6.21 3.77
N VAL A 26 -6.25 5.84 3.53
CA VAL A 26 -5.09 6.72 3.73
C VAL A 26 -4.29 6.79 2.44
N PHE A 27 -3.99 8.02 2.00
CA PHE A 27 -3.03 8.25 0.94
C PHE A 27 -1.62 8.28 1.53
N THR A 28 -0.73 7.48 0.98
CA THR A 28 0.67 7.41 1.42
C THR A 28 1.60 7.63 0.23
N PRO A 29 2.59 8.53 0.34
CA PRO A 29 3.60 8.72 -0.69
C PRO A 29 4.27 7.40 -1.08
N LYS A 30 4.55 7.22 -2.37
CA LYS A 30 5.33 6.06 -2.84
C LYS A 30 6.80 6.21 -2.43
N GLU A 31 7.39 5.15 -1.92
CA GLU A 31 8.82 5.12 -1.62
C GLU A 31 9.62 5.20 -2.94
N CYS A 32 10.44 6.24 -3.08
CA CYS A 32 11.32 6.43 -4.22
C CYS A 32 12.77 6.17 -3.79
N ARG A 33 13.47 5.29 -4.51
CA ARG A 33 14.89 4.99 -4.26
C ARG A 33 15.83 6.07 -4.82
N THR A 34 15.32 6.89 -5.73
CA THR A 34 16.00 8.02 -6.37
C THR A 34 15.61 9.33 -5.68
N LEU A 35 16.35 10.40 -5.97
CA LEU A 35 16.04 11.75 -5.44
C LEU A 35 14.62 12.22 -5.82
N GLN A 36 14.13 11.80 -6.99
CA GLN A 36 12.79 12.08 -7.50
C GLN A 36 12.32 10.95 -8.42
N PRO A 37 11.00 10.81 -8.67
CA PRO A 37 10.48 9.87 -9.66
C PRO A 37 11.05 10.15 -11.06
N SER A 38 11.27 9.09 -11.84
CA SER A 38 11.69 9.25 -13.24
C SER A 38 10.51 9.69 -14.08
N LEU A 39 10.54 10.93 -14.57
CA LEU A 39 9.48 11.51 -15.40
C LEU A 39 9.99 11.81 -16.82
N PRO A 40 9.09 11.82 -17.82
CA PRO A 40 9.41 12.34 -19.14
C PRO A 40 9.86 13.81 -19.08
N GLU A 41 10.54 14.25 -20.12
CA GLU A 41 10.95 15.66 -20.26
C GLU A 41 9.73 16.59 -20.29
N GLU A 42 9.86 17.72 -19.62
CA GLU A 42 8.76 18.68 -19.47
C GLU A 42 8.46 19.38 -20.80
N GLY A 43 7.18 19.47 -21.16
CA GLY A 43 6.73 20.07 -22.42
C GLY A 43 6.72 19.12 -23.63
N VAL A 44 7.09 17.85 -23.46
CA VAL A 44 6.89 16.84 -24.51
C VAL A 44 5.40 16.47 -24.60
N GLU A 45 4.84 16.55 -25.80
CA GLU A 45 3.48 16.05 -26.07
C GLU A 45 3.48 14.52 -25.99
N LEU A 46 3.01 14.01 -24.85
CA LEU A 46 2.84 12.58 -24.62
C LEU A 46 1.52 12.10 -25.22
N ASP A 47 1.56 10.91 -25.83
CA ASP A 47 0.37 10.14 -26.19
C ASP A 47 -0.57 10.04 -24.97
N PRO A 48 -1.90 10.12 -25.16
CA PRO A 48 -2.86 10.09 -24.05
C PRO A 48 -2.67 8.90 -23.10
N HIS A 49 -2.37 7.70 -23.62
CA HIS A 49 -2.16 6.54 -22.77
C HIS A 49 -0.88 6.64 -21.94
N VAL A 50 0.20 7.18 -22.53
CA VAL A 50 1.47 7.41 -21.83
C VAL A 50 1.26 8.41 -20.70
N ARG A 51 0.46 9.45 -20.94
CA ARG A 51 0.09 10.45 -19.92
C ARG A 51 -0.62 9.82 -18.72
N ASP A 52 -1.59 8.94 -18.97
CA ASP A 52 -2.30 8.22 -17.91
C ASP A 52 -1.37 7.27 -17.12
N CYS A 53 -0.45 6.61 -17.82
CA CYS A 53 0.58 5.77 -17.21
C CYS A 53 1.49 6.58 -16.29
N VAL A 54 1.97 7.75 -16.74
CA VAL A 54 2.81 8.65 -15.93
C VAL A 54 2.03 9.15 -14.72
N GLN A 55 0.77 9.57 -14.90
CA GLN A 55 -0.08 10.01 -13.79
C GLN A 55 -0.30 8.89 -12.75
N THR A 56 -0.50 7.65 -13.20
CA THR A 56 -0.64 6.49 -12.32
C THR A 56 0.67 6.14 -11.61
N TYR A 57 1.80 6.27 -12.31
CA TYR A 57 3.13 6.04 -11.76
C TYR A 57 3.45 6.99 -10.60
N ILE A 58 3.14 8.29 -10.74
CA ILE A 58 3.41 9.30 -9.70
C ILE A 58 2.37 9.35 -8.57
N ARG A 59 1.18 8.79 -8.78
CA ARG A 59 0.09 8.84 -7.80
C ARG A 59 0.50 8.20 -6.48
N GLU A 60 0.03 8.72 -5.36
CA GLU A 60 0.23 8.09 -4.05
C GLU A 60 -0.42 6.70 -3.96
N TRP A 61 0.05 5.88 -3.02
CA TRP A 61 -0.65 4.65 -2.66
C TRP A 61 -1.96 4.99 -1.96
N LEU A 62 -3.03 4.27 -2.31
CA LEU A 62 -4.27 4.27 -1.57
C LEU A 62 -4.29 3.03 -0.68
N ILE A 63 -4.06 3.23 0.62
CA ILE A 63 -4.12 2.14 1.60
C ILE A 63 -5.55 2.09 2.14
N VAL A 64 -6.23 0.97 1.94
CA VAL A 64 -7.58 0.72 2.45
C VAL A 64 -7.48 -0.32 3.57
N ASN A 65 -7.83 0.08 4.79
CA ASN A 65 -7.88 -0.79 5.95
C ASN A 65 -9.33 -0.98 6.40
N ARG A 66 -9.73 -2.19 6.78
CA ARG A 66 -11.06 -2.45 7.35
C ARG A 66 -10.94 -2.58 8.86
N LYS A 67 -11.61 -1.71 9.63
CA LYS A 67 -11.42 -1.60 11.08
C LYS A 67 -12.07 -2.74 11.88
N ASN A 68 -13.14 -3.35 11.36
CA ASN A 68 -14.00 -4.28 12.12
C ASN A 68 -14.18 -5.69 11.52
N GLN A 69 -13.28 -6.17 10.64
CA GLN A 69 -13.30 -7.60 10.31
C GLN A 69 -12.82 -8.39 11.52
N GLY A 70 -13.72 -9.16 12.13
CA GLY A 70 -13.50 -9.91 13.37
C GLY A 70 -12.21 -10.72 13.42
N SER A 71 -11.74 -10.95 14.65
CA SER A 71 -10.54 -11.70 15.09
C SER A 71 -9.49 -12.08 14.01
N PRO A 72 -8.24 -11.57 14.11
CA PRO A 72 -7.16 -11.88 13.17
C PRO A 72 -6.70 -13.34 13.16
N GLU A 73 -7.34 -14.25 13.93
CA GLU A 73 -6.97 -15.67 13.97
C GLU A 73 -7.29 -16.43 12.65
N ILE A 74 -8.23 -15.96 11.82
CA ILE A 74 -8.61 -16.65 10.59
C ILE A 74 -8.02 -16.01 9.33
N CYS A 75 -7.69 -14.70 9.36
CA CYS A 75 -7.08 -14.00 8.22
C CYS A 75 -5.68 -13.45 8.53
N GLY A 76 -5.00 -14.02 9.52
CA GLY A 76 -3.56 -13.89 9.64
C GLY A 76 -2.90 -14.71 8.55
N PHE A 77 -2.77 -14.17 7.33
CA PHE A 77 -1.74 -14.65 6.41
C PHE A 77 -0.41 -14.45 7.15
N LYS A 78 0.03 -15.48 7.87
CA LYS A 78 1.33 -15.56 8.49
C LYS A 78 2.34 -15.56 7.35
N LYS A 79 2.66 -14.37 6.83
CA LYS A 79 3.95 -14.12 6.22
C LYS A 79 4.94 -14.06 7.38
N THR A 80 5.24 -15.23 7.93
CA THR A 80 6.45 -15.49 8.70
C THR A 80 7.61 -15.19 7.77
N GLY A 81 8.07 -13.95 7.85
CA GLY A 81 9.14 -13.40 7.04
C GLY A 81 9.16 -11.90 7.26
N SER A 82 10.06 -11.44 8.13
CA SER A 82 10.39 -10.03 8.29
C SER A 82 10.78 -9.47 6.92
N ARG A 83 9.81 -8.88 6.20
CA ARG A 83 10.06 -8.20 4.92
C ARG A 83 11.05 -7.04 5.10
N LYS A 84 11.27 -6.60 6.34
CA LYS A 84 12.25 -5.60 6.73
C LYS A 84 13.69 -6.04 6.47
N ASP A 85 14.03 -7.33 6.50
CA ASP A 85 15.42 -7.79 6.32
C ASP A 85 15.68 -8.39 4.94
N PHE A 86 14.66 -8.52 4.09
CA PHE A 86 14.80 -9.07 2.74
C PHE A 86 15.80 -8.28 1.89
N HIS A 87 15.88 -6.95 2.08
CA HIS A 87 16.87 -6.11 1.40
C HIS A 87 18.32 -6.43 1.78
N LYS A 88 18.56 -7.08 2.93
CA LYS A 88 19.89 -7.49 3.39
C LYS A 88 20.36 -8.80 2.75
N THR A 89 19.42 -9.63 2.31
CA THR A 89 19.71 -10.92 1.65
C THR A 89 19.73 -10.82 0.13
N LEU A 90 19.30 -9.69 -0.44
CA LEU A 90 19.38 -9.45 -1.88
C LEU A 90 20.84 -9.18 -2.29
N PRO A 91 21.30 -9.75 -3.43
CA PRO A 91 22.59 -9.37 -4.01
C PRO A 91 22.63 -7.86 -4.25
N LYS A 92 23.60 -7.17 -3.66
CA LYS A 92 23.81 -5.74 -3.91
C LYS A 92 24.44 -5.58 -5.30
N GLN A 93 23.79 -4.81 -6.16
CA GLN A 93 24.36 -4.40 -7.43
C GLN A 93 25.37 -3.29 -7.16
N THR A 94 26.66 -3.62 -7.24
CA THR A 94 27.75 -2.63 -7.19
C THR A 94 27.78 -1.83 -8.48
N PHE A 95 27.77 -0.51 -8.37
CA PHE A 95 27.99 0.40 -9.50
C PHE A 95 29.43 0.92 -9.48
N GLU A 96 29.97 1.32 -10.63
CA GLU A 96 31.37 1.78 -10.76
C GLU A 96 31.67 3.06 -9.93
N SER A 97 30.65 3.76 -9.44
CA SER A 97 30.80 4.93 -8.55
C SER A 97 30.88 4.58 -7.06
N GLU A 98 30.70 3.31 -6.68
CA GLU A 98 30.89 2.85 -5.29
C GLU A 98 32.38 2.63 -5.04
N THR A 99 33.14 3.72 -4.91
CA THR A 99 34.54 3.66 -4.46
C THR A 99 34.57 3.35 -2.96
N LEU A 100 35.28 2.29 -2.57
CA LEU A 100 35.53 1.92 -1.16
C LEU A 100 36.44 2.95 -0.48
N GLU A 101 35.93 4.12 -0.18
CA GLU A 101 36.68 5.19 0.50
C GLU A 101 36.04 5.47 1.86
N CYS A 102 36.26 4.56 2.81
CA CYS A 102 36.38 4.92 4.23
C CYS A 102 37.16 3.81 4.96
N SER A 103 38.45 3.70 4.65
CA SER A 103 39.41 3.23 5.64
C SER A 103 39.59 4.37 6.65
N GLU A 104 38.86 4.31 7.77
CA GLU A 104 39.25 5.09 8.94
C GLU A 104 40.68 4.66 9.34
N PRO A 105 41.65 5.59 9.41
CA PRO A 105 42.92 5.26 10.04
C PRO A 105 42.67 5.15 11.55
N ALA A 106 42.83 3.93 12.09
CA ALA A 106 43.01 3.76 13.52
C ALA A 106 44.30 4.49 13.92
N ALA A 107 44.17 5.41 14.88
CA ALA A 107 45.26 6.13 15.52
C ALA A 107 46.18 5.20 16.34
#